data_AF-A0A285PDQ8-F1
#
_entry.id   AF-A0A285PDQ8-F1
#
_cell.length_a   1.000
_cell.length_b   1.000
_cell.length_c   1.000
_cell.angle_alpha   90.00
_cell.angle_beta   90.00
_cell.angle_gamma   90.00
#
_symmetry.space_group_name_H-M   'P 1'
#
loop_
_entity.id
_entity.type
_entity.pdbx_description
1 polymer ?
#
loop_
_entity_poly.entity_id
_entity_poly.type
_entity_poly.pdbx_seq_one_letter_code
_entity_poly.pdbx_strand_id
1 'polypeptide(L)'
;MFGRYSVIVFSAVLLSGCASLSKSECEVGDWYSLGKSDGYSGYSSFSRLASHGEACSKYGIAVDQIQYQRGHAEGLLSYCTFPRGVSEGRAGRQYAGVCEGDRDAEFRRGHSAGMEYHSVNSRIQSLQRDISSAERKQRKVEAGSVDYYKLEAEIRANNREINLLSVQKGQIQENLDTLLASYN
;
A
#
# COMPACT_ATOMS: atom_id res chain seq x y z
N MET A 1 33.71 51.16 -5.09
CA MET A 1 32.52 50.83 -5.92
C MET A 1 32.82 49.55 -6.68
N PHE A 2 32.43 48.39 -6.16
CA PHE A 2 32.44 47.13 -6.91
C PHE A 2 31.16 46.36 -6.54
N GLY A 3 30.20 46.37 -7.47
CA GLY A 3 28.86 45.82 -7.28
C GLY A 3 28.87 44.30 -7.24
N ARG A 4 28.29 43.74 -6.18
CA ARG A 4 28.05 42.31 -6.01
C ARG A 4 26.72 41.97 -6.68
N TYR A 5 26.74 41.42 -7.89
CA TYR A 5 25.55 40.85 -8.51
C TYR A 5 25.37 39.41 -8.01
N SER A 6 24.55 39.25 -6.96
CA SER A 6 23.99 37.94 -6.61
C SER A 6 22.93 37.60 -7.65
N VAL A 7 23.26 36.73 -8.59
CA VAL A 7 22.28 36.05 -9.43
C VAL A 7 21.49 35.11 -8.54
N ILE A 8 20.31 35.54 -8.10
CA ILE A 8 19.35 34.67 -7.40
C ILE A 8 18.66 33.86 -8.49
N VAL A 9 19.10 32.61 -8.65
CA VAL A 9 18.39 31.60 -9.46
C VAL A 9 17.11 31.25 -8.70
N PHE A 10 16.01 31.87 -9.09
CA PHE A 10 14.69 31.54 -8.57
C PHE A 10 14.20 30.26 -9.26
N SER A 11 14.60 29.11 -8.73
CA SER A 11 14.05 27.82 -9.14
C SER A 11 12.56 27.78 -8.77
N ALA A 12 11.70 28.05 -9.74
CA ALA A 12 10.26 27.82 -9.64
C ALA A 12 10.03 26.31 -9.53
N VAL A 13 9.88 25.82 -8.30
CA VAL A 13 9.37 24.48 -8.02
C VAL A 13 7.89 24.48 -8.43
N LEU A 14 7.63 24.07 -9.67
CA LEU A 14 6.28 23.75 -10.11
C LEU A 14 5.82 22.55 -9.29
N LEU A 15 4.97 22.81 -8.30
CA LEU A 15 4.17 21.79 -7.64
C LEU A 15 3.22 21.21 -8.70
N SER A 16 3.67 20.19 -9.42
CA SER A 16 2.76 19.30 -10.13
C SER A 16 1.92 18.61 -9.06
N GLY A 17 0.78 19.19 -8.71
CA GLY A 17 -0.29 18.46 -8.03
C GLY A 17 -0.53 17.17 -8.83
N CYS A 18 -0.74 16.05 -8.15
CA CYS A 18 -1.02 14.76 -8.78
C CYS A 18 -2.32 14.84 -9.58
N ALA A 19 -2.24 15.43 -10.78
CA ALA A 19 -3.31 15.39 -11.75
C ALA A 19 -3.49 13.92 -12.11
N SER A 20 -4.71 13.42 -11.94
CA SER A 20 -5.04 12.04 -12.23
C SER A 20 -4.99 11.73 -13.73
N LEU A 21 -5.09 12.76 -14.59
CA LEU A 21 -5.01 12.70 -16.05
C LEU A 21 -4.31 13.93 -16.62
N SER A 22 -3.60 13.74 -17.73
CA SER A 22 -3.07 14.77 -18.61
C SER A 22 -4.15 15.30 -19.58
N LYS A 23 -3.88 16.44 -20.23
CA LYS A 23 -4.78 17.01 -21.25
C LYS A 23 -5.06 16.01 -22.38
N SER A 24 -4.02 15.34 -22.89
CA SER A 24 -4.17 14.36 -23.98
C SER A 24 -5.03 13.17 -23.56
N GLU A 25 -4.93 12.70 -22.32
CA GLU A 25 -5.78 11.62 -21.83
C GLU A 25 -7.25 12.05 -21.72
N CYS A 26 -7.50 13.29 -21.29
CA CYS A 26 -8.84 13.88 -21.32
C CYS A 26 -9.39 14.00 -22.74
N GLU A 27 -8.56 14.39 -23.72
CA GLU A 27 -8.96 14.54 -25.13
C GLU A 27 -9.23 13.20 -25.82
N VAL A 28 -8.50 12.14 -25.46
CA VAL A 28 -8.77 10.77 -25.95
C VAL A 28 -10.15 10.30 -25.50
N GLY A 29 -10.52 10.56 -24.24
CA GLY A 29 -11.88 10.36 -23.75
C GLY A 29 -12.35 8.90 -23.68
N ASP A 30 -11.44 7.92 -23.64
CA ASP A 30 -11.79 6.50 -23.42
C ASP A 30 -12.10 6.23 -21.93
N TRP A 31 -13.24 6.76 -21.49
CA TRP A 31 -13.70 6.68 -20.11
C TRP A 31 -13.97 5.25 -19.66
N TYR A 32 -14.39 4.38 -20.58
CA TYR A 32 -14.61 2.97 -20.29
C TYR A 32 -13.31 2.26 -19.90
N SER A 33 -12.27 2.36 -20.73
CA SER A 33 -10.98 1.72 -20.46
C SER A 33 -10.33 2.29 -19.20
N LEU A 34 -10.45 3.61 -18.98
CA LEU A 34 -9.99 4.23 -17.74
C LEU A 34 -10.72 3.68 -16.51
N GLY A 35 -12.05 3.61 -16.57
CA GLY A 35 -12.86 3.01 -15.51
C GLY A 35 -12.45 1.57 -15.23
N LYS A 36 -12.26 0.75 -16.27
CA LYS A 36 -11.83 -0.64 -16.15
C LYS A 36 -10.47 -0.79 -15.49
N SER A 37 -9.51 0.05 -15.85
CA SER A 37 -8.19 0.09 -15.20
C SER A 37 -8.28 0.46 -13.72
N ASP A 38 -9.10 1.46 -13.39
CA ASP A 38 -9.31 1.91 -12.01
C ASP A 38 -10.02 0.85 -11.16
N GLY A 39 -11.03 0.18 -11.72
CA GLY A 39 -11.73 -0.94 -11.08
C GLY A 39 -10.80 -2.13 -10.87
N TYR A 40 -9.97 -2.48 -11.85
CA TYR A 40 -8.93 -3.51 -11.72
C TYR A 40 -7.93 -3.19 -10.60
N SER A 41 -7.67 -1.90 -10.38
CA SER A 41 -6.79 -1.42 -9.33
C SER A 41 -7.48 -1.31 -7.96
N GLY A 42 -8.80 -1.53 -7.88
CA GLY A 42 -9.56 -1.48 -6.64
C GLY A 42 -9.84 -0.07 -6.13
N TYR A 43 -9.70 0.94 -6.98
CA TYR A 43 -9.97 2.31 -6.55
C TYR A 43 -11.47 2.57 -6.40
N SER A 44 -11.84 3.46 -5.48
CA SER A 44 -13.22 3.92 -5.35
C SER A 44 -13.64 4.72 -6.59
N SER A 45 -14.71 4.27 -7.25
CA SER A 45 -15.29 4.92 -8.43
C SER A 45 -15.59 6.39 -8.15
N PHE A 46 -16.23 6.70 -7.02
CA PHE A 46 -16.61 8.07 -6.68
C PHE A 46 -15.41 9.02 -6.54
N SER A 47 -14.42 8.63 -5.71
CA SER A 47 -13.24 9.46 -5.44
C SER A 47 -12.37 9.64 -6.69
N ARG A 48 -12.16 8.57 -7.46
CA ARG A 48 -11.36 8.63 -8.68
C ARG A 48 -12.02 9.43 -9.78
N LEU A 49 -13.31 9.20 -10.02
CA LEU A 49 -14.05 9.92 -11.04
C LEU A 49 -14.10 11.42 -10.73
N ALA A 50 -14.24 11.80 -9.45
CA ALA A 50 -14.15 13.19 -9.03
C ALA A 50 -12.76 13.80 -9.34
N SER A 51 -11.68 13.06 -9.05
CA SER A 51 -10.32 13.49 -9.36
C SER A 51 -10.08 13.63 -10.88
N HIS A 52 -10.62 12.72 -11.69
CA HIS A 52 -10.58 12.81 -13.15
C HIS A 52 -11.36 14.01 -13.68
N GLY A 53 -12.54 14.26 -13.12
CA GLY A 53 -13.37 15.43 -13.43
C GLY A 53 -12.65 16.73 -13.13
N GLU A 54 -11.99 16.84 -11.98
CA GLU A 54 -11.19 18.02 -11.65
C GLU A 54 -10.05 18.21 -12.66
N ALA A 55 -9.32 17.15 -13.02
CA ALA A 55 -8.22 17.22 -13.97
C ALA A 55 -8.68 17.68 -15.37
N CYS A 56 -9.75 17.09 -15.91
CA CYS A 56 -10.23 17.39 -17.25
C CYS A 56 -11.01 18.71 -17.34
N SER A 57 -11.64 19.16 -16.26
CA SER A 57 -12.32 20.47 -16.20
C SER A 57 -11.37 21.64 -16.44
N LYS A 58 -10.09 21.51 -16.09
CA LYS A 58 -9.03 22.51 -16.37
C LYS A 58 -8.82 22.75 -17.87
N TYR A 59 -9.28 21.83 -18.71
CA TYR A 59 -9.22 21.91 -20.17
C TYR A 59 -10.60 22.08 -20.80
N GLY A 60 -11.66 22.27 -20.00
CA GLY A 60 -13.04 22.39 -20.48
C GLY A 60 -13.64 21.07 -20.99
N ILE A 61 -13.05 19.91 -20.62
CA ILE A 61 -13.50 18.60 -21.08
C ILE A 61 -14.38 17.94 -20.01
N ALA A 62 -15.59 17.55 -20.41
CA ALA A 62 -16.53 16.84 -19.55
C ALA A 62 -16.24 15.33 -19.53
N VAL A 63 -16.52 14.70 -18.38
CA VAL A 63 -16.32 13.28 -18.16
C VAL A 63 -17.57 12.48 -18.51
N ASP A 64 -17.42 11.36 -19.23
CA ASP A 64 -18.50 10.38 -19.40
C ASP A 64 -18.56 9.43 -18.19
N GLN A 65 -19.40 9.80 -17.22
CA GLN A 65 -19.56 9.04 -15.99
C GLN A 65 -20.16 7.65 -16.22
N ILE A 66 -21.04 7.49 -17.21
CA ILE A 66 -21.72 6.22 -17.48
C ILE A 66 -20.73 5.21 -18.04
N GLN A 67 -19.91 5.62 -19.01
CA GLN A 67 -18.87 4.76 -19.56
C GLN A 67 -17.83 4.39 -18.51
N TYR A 68 -17.39 5.37 -17.70
CA TYR A 68 -16.46 5.11 -16.62
C TYR A 68 -17.00 4.10 -15.61
N GLN A 69 -18.24 4.27 -15.13
CA GLN A 69 -18.83 3.36 -14.15
C GLN A 69 -19.00 1.94 -14.70
N ARG A 70 -19.36 1.79 -15.98
CA ARG A 70 -19.46 0.48 -16.63
C ARG A 70 -18.10 -0.22 -16.71
N GLY A 71 -17.08 0.49 -17.16
CA GLY A 71 -15.71 -0.03 -17.18
C GLY A 71 -15.25 -0.41 -15.78
N HIS A 72 -15.48 0.47 -14.79
CA HIS A 72 -15.11 0.26 -13.39
C HIS A 72 -15.73 -1.01 -12.81
N ALA A 73 -17.03 -1.21 -13.02
CA ALA A 73 -17.72 -2.43 -12.62
C ALA A 73 -17.11 -3.68 -13.28
N GLU A 74 -16.73 -3.62 -14.56
CA GLU A 74 -16.03 -4.73 -15.23
C GLU A 74 -14.66 -5.00 -14.60
N GLY A 75 -13.87 -3.96 -14.35
CA GLY A 75 -12.54 -4.07 -13.72
C GLY A 75 -12.61 -4.69 -12.32
N LEU A 76 -13.65 -4.37 -11.56
CA LEU A 76 -13.89 -4.94 -10.24
C LEU A 76 -14.14 -6.46 -10.28
N LEU A 77 -14.58 -7.05 -11.40
CA LEU A 77 -14.72 -8.50 -11.50
C LEU A 77 -13.39 -9.24 -11.32
N SER A 78 -12.28 -8.61 -11.70
CA SER A 78 -10.93 -9.14 -11.48
C SER A 78 -10.35 -8.77 -10.12
N TYR A 79 -10.69 -7.59 -9.60
CA TYR A 79 -10.21 -7.14 -8.29
C TYR A 79 -10.92 -7.86 -7.13
N CYS A 80 -12.24 -8.02 -7.22
CA CYS A 80 -13.09 -8.57 -6.17
C CYS A 80 -13.07 -10.09 -6.18
N THR A 81 -11.91 -10.64 -5.81
CA THR A 81 -11.66 -12.08 -5.70
C THR A 81 -10.92 -12.37 -4.40
N PHE A 82 -11.10 -13.58 -3.87
CA PHE A 82 -10.36 -14.03 -2.69
C PHE A 82 -8.83 -13.96 -2.88
N PRO A 83 -8.24 -14.45 -4.00
CA PRO A 83 -6.79 -14.36 -4.21
C PRO A 83 -6.26 -12.92 -4.24
N ARG A 84 -7.02 -11.99 -4.85
CA ARG A 84 -6.65 -10.57 -4.83
C ARG A 84 -6.73 -10.03 -3.40
N GLY A 85 -7.79 -10.34 -2.66
CA GLY A 85 -7.91 -10.02 -1.24
C GLY A 85 -6.67 -10.44 -0.43
N VAL A 86 -6.24 -11.70 -0.57
CA VAL A 86 -5.01 -12.21 0.09
C VAL A 86 -3.79 -11.36 -0.29
N SER A 87 -3.60 -11.06 -1.57
CA SER A 87 -2.48 -10.25 -2.05
C SER A 87 -2.49 -8.84 -1.46
N GLU A 88 -3.64 -8.17 -1.46
CA GLU A 88 -3.82 -6.83 -0.91
C GLU A 88 -3.58 -6.81 0.62
N GLY A 89 -4.11 -7.81 1.33
CA GLY A 89 -3.92 -7.97 2.77
C GLY A 89 -2.45 -8.23 3.14
N ARG A 90 -1.74 -9.11 2.42
CA ARG A 90 -0.30 -9.37 2.64
C ARG A 90 0.55 -8.12 2.44
N ALA A 91 0.16 -7.27 1.50
CA ALA A 91 0.78 -5.98 1.26
C ALA A 91 0.45 -4.92 2.33
N GLY A 92 -0.46 -5.22 3.27
CA GLY A 92 -0.91 -4.29 4.30
C GLY A 92 -1.80 -3.17 3.75
N ARG A 93 -2.36 -3.33 2.55
CA ARG A 93 -3.20 -2.30 1.93
C ARG A 93 -4.59 -2.34 2.54
N GLN A 94 -5.14 -1.16 2.82
CA GLN A 94 -6.51 -1.04 3.30
C GLN A 94 -7.49 -1.32 2.17
N TYR A 95 -8.60 -1.95 2.51
CA TYR A 95 -9.66 -2.24 1.56
C TYR A 95 -10.63 -1.05 1.47
N ALA A 96 -10.84 -0.55 0.25
CA ALA A 96 -11.69 0.62 -0.01
C ALA A 96 -13.20 0.30 -0.02
N GLY A 97 -13.62 -0.96 0.18
CA GLY A 97 -15.04 -1.33 0.21
C GLY A 97 -15.74 -1.22 -1.14
N VAL A 98 -15.04 -1.56 -2.23
CA VAL A 98 -15.52 -1.37 -3.61
C VAL A 98 -16.25 -2.57 -4.21
N CYS A 99 -16.20 -3.73 -3.56
CA CYS A 99 -16.87 -4.95 -4.01
C CYS A 99 -18.28 -5.05 -3.44
N GLU A 100 -19.13 -5.83 -4.12
CA GLU A 100 -20.53 -6.04 -3.74
C GLU A 100 -20.88 -7.53 -3.66
N GLY A 101 -21.92 -7.85 -2.89
CA GLY A 101 -22.47 -9.21 -2.76
C GLY A 101 -21.44 -10.24 -2.32
N ASP A 102 -21.54 -11.45 -2.90
CA ASP A 102 -20.65 -12.56 -2.56
C ASP A 102 -19.18 -12.25 -2.82
N ARG A 103 -18.87 -11.41 -3.82
CA ARG A 103 -17.49 -11.02 -4.13
C ARG A 103 -16.87 -10.14 -3.04
N ASP A 104 -17.68 -9.32 -2.36
CA ASP A 104 -17.22 -8.56 -1.19
C ASP A 104 -16.87 -9.50 -0.03
N ALA A 105 -17.73 -10.48 0.24
CA ALA A 105 -17.46 -11.48 1.26
C ALA A 105 -16.18 -12.27 0.96
N GLU A 106 -16.01 -12.74 -0.27
CA GLU A 106 -14.81 -13.44 -0.73
C GLU A 106 -13.54 -12.60 -0.60
N PHE A 107 -13.58 -11.36 -1.10
CA PHE A 107 -12.46 -10.44 -1.01
C PHE A 107 -12.08 -10.17 0.44
N ARG A 108 -13.05 -9.86 1.32
CA ARG A 108 -12.79 -9.59 2.75
C ARG A 108 -12.20 -10.79 3.48
N ARG A 109 -12.65 -12.01 3.18
CA ARG A 109 -12.05 -13.23 3.75
C ARG A 109 -10.59 -13.34 3.36
N GLY A 110 -10.28 -13.20 2.07
CA GLY A 110 -8.90 -13.22 1.57
C GLY A 110 -8.06 -12.09 2.18
N HIS A 111 -8.61 -10.88 2.22
CA HIS A 111 -7.97 -9.70 2.79
C HIS A 111 -7.63 -9.88 4.27
N SER A 112 -8.57 -10.36 5.08
CA SER A 112 -8.34 -10.64 6.49
C SER A 112 -7.22 -11.66 6.69
N ALA A 113 -7.21 -12.74 5.91
CA ALA A 113 -6.16 -13.76 5.99
C ALA A 113 -4.78 -13.19 5.58
N GLY A 114 -4.74 -12.35 4.54
CA GLY A 114 -3.52 -11.65 4.16
C GLY A 114 -3.04 -10.64 5.22
N MET A 115 -3.96 -9.94 5.89
CA MET A 115 -3.65 -8.98 6.95
C MET A 115 -3.08 -9.65 8.19
N GLU A 116 -3.51 -10.88 8.51
CA GLU A 116 -2.91 -11.68 9.58
C GLU A 116 -1.42 -11.91 9.30
N TYR A 117 -1.08 -12.38 8.09
CA TYR A 117 0.31 -12.54 7.65
C TYR A 117 1.09 -11.22 7.74
N HIS A 118 0.49 -10.13 7.26
CA HIS A 118 1.10 -8.81 7.30
C HIS A 118 1.41 -8.38 8.74
N SER A 119 0.49 -8.59 9.68
CA SER A 119 0.66 -8.18 11.07
C SER A 119 1.87 -8.86 11.74
N VAL A 120 2.00 -10.17 11.55
CA VAL A 120 3.13 -10.97 12.07
C VAL A 120 4.44 -10.51 11.42
N ASN A 121 4.44 -10.33 10.10
CA ASN A 121 5.61 -9.88 9.37
C ASN A 121 6.06 -8.46 9.80
N SER A 122 5.13 -7.54 9.98
CA SER A 122 5.39 -6.17 10.43
C SER A 122 5.94 -6.15 11.87
N ARG A 123 5.46 -7.05 12.75
CA ARG A 123 6.00 -7.22 14.10
C ARG A 123 7.45 -7.71 14.07
N ILE A 124 7.77 -8.73 13.26
CA ILE A 124 9.15 -9.21 13.06
C ILE A 124 10.07 -8.06 12.62
N GLN A 125 9.66 -7.29 11.61
CA GLN A 125 10.45 -6.15 11.12
C GLN A 125 10.66 -5.07 12.20
N SER A 126 9.68 -4.84 13.08
CA SER A 126 9.84 -3.93 14.21
C SER A 126 10.88 -4.44 15.19
N LEU A 127 10.79 -5.70 15.60
CA LEU A 127 11.74 -6.31 16.54
C LEU A 127 13.17 -6.31 15.99
N GLN A 128 13.34 -6.51 14.68
CA GLN A 128 14.65 -6.41 14.02
C GLN A 128 15.23 -4.98 14.11
N ARG A 129 14.40 -3.95 13.92
CA ARG A 129 14.82 -2.55 14.10
C ARG A 129 15.18 -2.26 15.55
N ASP A 130 14.44 -2.83 16.51
CA ASP A 130 14.70 -2.69 17.93
C ASP A 130 16.03 -3.34 18.33
N ILE A 131 16.30 -4.56 17.84
CA ILE A 131 17.60 -5.24 18.01
C ILE A 131 18.73 -4.37 17.44
N SER A 132 18.61 -3.90 16.20
CA SER A 132 19.62 -3.05 15.57
C SER A 132 19.86 -1.75 16.37
N SER A 133 18.81 -1.22 17.00
CA SER A 133 18.89 -0.05 17.88
C SER A 133 19.60 -0.36 19.19
N ALA A 134 19.26 -1.48 19.84
CA ALA A 134 19.89 -1.95 21.06
C ALA A 134 21.39 -2.25 20.84
N GLU A 135 21.75 -2.91 19.75
CA GLU A 135 23.15 -3.17 19.37
C GLU A 135 23.93 -1.86 19.16
N ARG A 136 23.34 -0.85 18.52
CA ARG A 136 23.96 0.48 18.38
C ARG A 136 24.20 1.15 19.72
N LYS A 137 23.28 1.00 20.69
CA LYS A 137 23.43 1.53 22.05
C LYS A 137 24.48 0.75 22.83
N GLN A 138 24.52 -0.58 22.66
CA GLN A 138 25.43 -1.47 23.37
C GLN A 138 26.89 -1.14 23.04
N ARG A 139 27.19 -0.75 21.80
CA ARG A 139 28.52 -0.28 21.39
C ARG A 139 28.98 1.02 22.05
N LYS A 140 28.07 1.76 22.70
CA LYS A 140 28.37 3.06 23.35
C LYS A 140 28.52 2.95 24.87
N VAL A 141 28.23 1.79 25.47
CA VAL A 141 28.32 1.58 26.92
C VAL A 141 29.54 0.74 27.27
N GLU A 142 30.02 0.88 28.50
CA GLU A 142 31.13 0.07 29.02
C GLU A 142 30.72 -1.41 29.10
N ALA A 143 31.57 -2.30 28.57
CA ALA A 143 31.32 -3.74 28.59
C ALA A 143 31.23 -4.26 30.04
N GLY A 144 30.20 -5.06 30.34
CA GLY A 144 29.95 -5.57 31.70
C GLY A 144 29.25 -4.58 32.63
N SER A 145 28.93 -3.36 32.17
CA SER A 145 28.06 -2.44 32.92
C SER A 145 26.62 -2.97 33.02
N VAL A 146 25.85 -2.42 33.97
CA VAL A 146 24.42 -2.75 34.12
C VAL A 146 23.64 -2.46 32.83
N ASP A 147 23.93 -1.33 32.16
CA ASP A 147 23.30 -0.96 30.90
C ASP A 147 23.62 -1.94 29.77
N TYR A 148 24.86 -2.45 29.73
CA TYR A 148 25.28 -3.49 28.79
C TYR A 148 24.42 -4.76 28.95
N TYR A 149 24.29 -5.29 30.17
CA TYR A 149 23.49 -6.50 30.41
C TYR A 149 22.00 -6.30 30.15
N LYS A 150 21.48 -5.09 30.38
CA LYS A 150 20.10 -4.73 30.06
C LYS A 150 19.82 -4.80 28.56
N LEU A 151 20.69 -4.19 27.75
CA LEU A 151 20.58 -4.22 26.28
C LEU A 151 20.73 -5.65 25.74
N GLU A 152 21.64 -6.44 26.31
CA GLU A 152 21.80 -7.84 25.92
C GLU A 152 20.55 -8.67 26.23
N ALA A 153 19.90 -8.43 27.37
CA ALA A 153 18.65 -9.09 27.71
C ALA A 153 17.51 -8.70 26.74
N GLU A 154 17.42 -7.42 26.35
CA GLU A 154 16.48 -6.93 25.34
C GLU A 154 16.68 -7.62 23.99
N ILE A 155 17.93 -7.67 23.50
CA ILE A 155 18.29 -8.34 22.25
C ILE A 155 17.89 -9.83 22.31
N ARG A 156 18.19 -10.52 23.41
CA ARG A 156 17.80 -11.93 23.58
C ARG A 156 16.29 -12.11 23.61
N ALA A 157 15.55 -11.22 24.25
CA ALA A 157 14.08 -11.29 24.30
C ALA A 157 13.47 -11.10 22.90
N ASN A 158 13.89 -10.06 22.18
CA ASN A 158 13.41 -9.78 20.84
C ASN A 158 13.73 -10.91 19.86
N ASN A 159 14.93 -11.51 19.95
CA ASN A 159 15.28 -12.68 19.13
C ASN A 159 14.39 -13.90 19.40
N ARG A 160 14.03 -14.17 20.67
CA ARG A 160 13.09 -15.24 21.00
C ARG A 160 11.72 -14.98 20.37
N GLU A 161 11.22 -13.76 20.47
CA GLU A 161 9.93 -13.39 19.87
C GLU A 161 9.95 -13.51 18.34
N ILE A 162 11.03 -13.05 17.67
CA ILE A 162 11.21 -13.23 16.22
C ILE A 162 11.15 -14.71 15.82
N ASN A 163 11.80 -15.60 16.58
CA ASN A 163 11.78 -17.03 16.28
C ASN A 163 10.37 -17.61 16.35
N LEU A 164 9.60 -17.25 17.38
CA LEU A 164 8.21 -17.69 17.53
C LEU A 164 7.32 -17.16 16.38
N LEU A 165 7.41 -15.86 16.09
CA LEU A 165 6.65 -15.23 15.02
C LEU A 165 7.04 -15.77 13.64
N SER A 166 8.30 -16.18 13.44
CA SER A 166 8.75 -16.76 12.18
C SER A 166 8.12 -18.13 11.93
N VAL A 167 7.96 -18.95 12.97
CA VAL A 167 7.22 -20.22 12.88
C VAL A 167 5.74 -19.96 12.57
N GLN A 168 5.10 -19.05 13.31
CA GLN A 168 3.70 -18.68 13.08
C GLN A 168 3.48 -18.15 11.66
N LYS A 169 4.36 -17.27 11.17
CA LYS A 169 4.32 -16.74 9.80
C LYS A 169 4.39 -17.86 8.76
N GLY A 170 5.21 -18.89 9.00
CA GLY A 170 5.30 -20.07 8.14
C GLY A 170 3.98 -20.85 8.08
N GLN A 171 3.34 -21.07 9.23
CA GLN A 171 2.04 -21.74 9.30
C GLN A 171 0.93 -20.94 8.59
N ILE A 172 0.90 -19.62 8.78
CA ILE A 172 -0.03 -18.75 8.06
C ILE A 172 0.21 -18.83 6.55
N GLN A 173 1.47 -18.84 6.12
CA GLN A 173 1.81 -18.97 4.70
C GLN A 173 1.30 -20.28 4.11
N GLU A 174 1.51 -21.41 4.78
CA GLU A 174 1.03 -22.73 4.35
C GLU A 174 -0.51 -22.80 4.27
N ASN A 175 -1.19 -22.23 5.27
CA ASN A 175 -2.65 -22.13 5.26
C ASN A 175 -3.15 -21.28 4.08
N LEU A 176 -2.51 -20.14 3.81
CA LEU A 176 -2.84 -19.29 2.67
C LEU A 176 -2.62 -20.01 1.34
N ASP A 177 -1.52 -20.74 1.18
CA ASP A 177 -1.23 -21.49 -0.03
C ASP A 177 -2.27 -22.60 -0.28
N THR A 178 -2.69 -23.27 0.79
CA THR A 178 -3.77 -24.27 0.75
C THR A 178 -5.10 -23.66 0.33
N LEU A 179 -5.46 -22.49 0.90
CA LEU A 179 -6.69 -21.79 0.53
C LEU A 179 -6.65 -21.31 -0.92
N LEU A 180 -5.54 -20.74 -1.36
CA LEU A 180 -5.37 -20.24 -2.73
C LEU A 180 -5.44 -21.36 -3.77
N ALA A 181 -4.99 -22.58 -3.44
CA ALA A 181 -5.09 -23.73 -4.33
C ALA A 181 -6.56 -24.09 -4.67
N SER A 182 -7.52 -23.73 -3.83
CA SER A 182 -8.95 -23.96 -4.11
C SER A 182 -9.58 -22.96 -5.10
N TYR A 183 -8.84 -21.92 -5.52
CA TYR A 183 -9.27 -20.91 -6.48
C TYR A 183 -8.59 -21.06 -7.85
N ASN A 184 -7.83 -22.15 -8.06
CA ASN A 184 -7.15 -22.50 -9.31
C ASN A 184 -7.83 -23.68 -10.00
#